data_AF-A0A0G0R5W6-F1
#
_entry.id   AF-A0A0G0R5W6-F1
#
_cell.length_a   1.000
_cell.length_b   1.000
_cell.length_c   1.000
_cell.angle_alpha   90.00
_cell.angle_beta   90.00
_cell.angle_gamma   90.00
#
_symmetry.space_group_name_H-M   'P 1'
#
loop_
_entity.id
_entity.type
_entity.pdbx_description
1 polymer ?
#
loop_
_entity_poly.entity_id
_entity_poly.type
_entity_poly.pdbx_seq_one_letter_code
_entity_poly.pdbx_strand_id
1 'polypeptide(L)'
;MEQIFSYGTLQDQRVQRELFGCLIEGREDALAGYTTEPIEIEGKQFLRAIPSAYNNLSGKCLAVSKVELQKVDAYEGSNYIRVKQNLRSGISAWIYVRPE
;
A
#
# COMPACT_ATOMS: atom_id res chain seq x y z
N MET A 1 5.80 12.36 -10.23
CA MET A 1 4.70 11.53 -9.70
C MET A 1 5.34 10.37 -8.97
N GLU A 2 4.71 9.92 -7.89
CA GLU A 2 5.14 8.82 -7.04
C GLU A 2 4.20 7.64 -7.27
N GLN A 3 4.70 6.43 -7.09
CA GLN A 3 3.91 5.21 -7.22
C GLN A 3 3.72 4.61 -5.83
N ILE A 4 2.49 4.26 -5.47
CA ILE A 4 2.17 3.56 -4.22
C ILE A 4 1.61 2.18 -4.57
N PHE A 5 2.18 1.13 -4.00
CA PHE A 5 1.63 -0.21 -4.05
C PHE A 5 0.71 -0.44 -2.86
N SER A 6 -0.59 -0.50 -3.14
CA SER A 6 -1.64 -0.76 -2.17
C SER A 6 -2.09 -2.21 -2.21
N TYR A 7 -2.12 -2.84 -1.05
CA TYR A 7 -2.56 -4.24 -0.85
C TYR A 7 -3.66 -4.35 0.22
N GLY A 8 -4.21 -3.22 0.65
CA GLY A 8 -5.20 -3.14 1.74
C GLY A 8 -6.23 -2.03 1.54
N THR A 9 -6.59 -1.34 2.63
CA THR A 9 -7.72 -0.39 2.70
C THR A 9 -7.60 0.81 1.76
N LEU A 10 -6.39 1.19 1.34
CA LEU A 10 -6.19 2.29 0.37
C LEU A 10 -6.78 1.97 -1.03
N GLN A 11 -7.18 0.72 -1.30
CA GLN A 11 -7.95 0.37 -2.50
C GLN A 11 -9.44 0.72 -2.39
N ASP A 12 -9.95 1.01 -1.19
CA ASP A 12 -11.35 1.35 -0.96
C ASP A 12 -11.66 2.74 -1.54
N GLN A 13 -12.74 2.83 -2.31
CA GLN A 13 -13.17 4.05 -2.97
C GLN A 13 -13.48 5.19 -2.00
N ARG A 14 -14.00 4.89 -0.80
CA ARG A 14 -14.29 5.88 0.23
C ARG A 14 -13.00 6.47 0.79
N VAL A 15 -12.03 5.60 1.10
CA VAL A 15 -10.70 6.02 1.57
C VAL A 15 -10.02 6.89 0.52
N GLN A 16 -10.05 6.50 -0.75
CA GLN A 16 -9.46 7.31 -1.83
C GLN A 16 -10.13 8.66 -1.98
N ARG A 17 -11.47 8.74 -1.91
CA ARG A 17 -12.18 10.02 -1.99
C ARG A 17 -11.86 10.92 -0.80
N GLU A 18 -11.70 10.36 0.39
CA GLU A 18 -11.34 11.11 1.60
C GLU A 18 -9.91 11.68 1.50
N LEU A 19 -8.96 10.88 1.01
CA LEU A 19 -7.55 11.28 0.91
C LEU A 19 -7.26 12.16 -0.31
N PHE A 20 -7.73 11.75 -1.49
CA PHE A 20 -7.37 12.37 -2.76
C PHE A 20 -8.46 13.31 -3.29
N GLY A 21 -9.70 13.20 -2.81
CA GLY A 21 -10.85 13.95 -3.36
C GLY A 21 -11.41 13.34 -4.65
N CYS A 22 -10.74 12.35 -5.22
CA CYS A 22 -11.12 11.62 -6.42
C CYS A 22 -10.73 10.13 -6.30
N LEU A 23 -11.10 9.34 -7.30
CA LEU A 23 -10.65 7.95 -7.41
C LEU A 23 -9.37 7.93 -8.25
N ILE A 24 -8.34 7.24 -7.75
CA ILE A 24 -7.10 7.02 -8.48
C ILE A 24 -7.20 5.66 -9.15
N GLU A 25 -7.15 5.64 -10.48
CA GLU A 25 -7.08 4.38 -11.23
C GLU A 25 -5.77 3.65 -10.90
N GLY A 26 -5.93 2.51 -10.23
CA GLY A 26 -4.82 1.64 -9.89
C GLY A 26 -4.59 0.60 -10.96
N ARG A 27 -3.33 0.39 -11.34
CA ARG A 27 -2.92 -0.72 -12.20
C ARG A 27 -2.67 -1.96 -11.35
N GLU A 28 -3.23 -3.10 -11.74
CA GLU A 28 -2.92 -4.37 -11.08
C GLU A 28 -1.43 -4.69 -11.21
N ASP A 29 -0.83 -5.07 -10.09
CA ASP A 29 0.57 -5.46 -10.01
C ASP A 29 0.78 -6.42 -8.83
N ALA A 30 2.00 -6.92 -8.66
CA ALA A 30 2.35 -7.78 -7.56
C ALA A 30 3.75 -7.47 -7.00
N LEU A 31 3.93 -7.69 -5.70
CA LEU A 31 5.22 -7.64 -5.03
C LEU A 31 5.71 -9.06 -4.75
N ALA A 32 6.85 -9.42 -5.35
CA ALA A 32 7.46 -10.74 -5.14
C ALA A 32 8.18 -10.81 -3.79
N GLY A 33 8.17 -11.98 -3.17
CA GLY A 33 8.86 -12.19 -1.90
C GLY A 33 8.03 -11.77 -0.67
N TYR A 34 6.74 -11.47 -0.85
CA TYR A 34 5.84 -11.02 0.21
C TYR A 34 4.49 -11.73 0.13
N THR A 35 3.85 -11.86 1.28
CA THR A 35 2.43 -12.24 1.43
C THR A 35 1.78 -11.32 2.46
N THR A 36 0.46 -11.37 2.60
CA THR A 36 -0.24 -10.69 3.69
C THR A 36 -0.65 -11.65 4.78
N GLU A 37 -0.74 -11.12 6.00
CA GLU A 37 -1.40 -11.76 7.12
C GLU A 37 -2.38 -10.78 7.79
N PRO A 38 -3.49 -11.28 8.35
CA PRO A 38 -4.40 -10.44 9.12
C PRO A 38 -3.78 -10.09 10.47
N ILE A 39 -3.91 -8.82 10.85
CA ILE A 39 -3.53 -8.31 12.17
C ILE A 39 -4.70 -7.53 12.77
N GLU A 40 -4.73 -7.43 14.09
CA GLU A 40 -5.67 -6.56 14.79
C GLU A 40 -4.97 -5.32 15.31
N ILE A 41 -5.51 -4.15 15.01
CA ILE A 41 -5.08 -2.86 15.56
C ILE A 41 -6.33 -2.19 16.12
N GLU A 42 -6.34 -1.91 17.42
CA GLU A 42 -7.45 -1.24 18.12
C GLU A 42 -8.83 -1.89 17.86
N GLY A 43 -8.88 -3.24 17.84
CA GLY A 43 -10.11 -3.98 17.61
C GLY A 43 -10.60 -4.02 16.16
N LYS A 44 -9.79 -3.53 15.20
CA LYS A 44 -10.07 -3.60 13.76
C LYS A 44 -9.07 -4.50 13.06
N GLN A 45 -9.53 -5.25 12.06
CA GLN A 45 -8.69 -6.12 11.25
C GLN A 45 -8.04 -5.35 10.10
N PHE A 46 -6.72 -5.48 9.99
CA PHE A 46 -5.89 -4.94 8.92
C PHE A 46 -5.01 -6.03 8.32
N LEU A 47 -4.33 -5.72 7.21
CA LEU A 47 -3.38 -6.62 6.57
C LEU A 47 -1.96 -6.08 6.76
N ARG A 48 -1.05 -6.95 7.20
CA ARG A 48 0.39 -6.66 7.22
C ARG A 48 1.09 -7.44 6.12
N ALA A 49 1.93 -6.78 5.34
CA ALA A 49 2.85 -7.48 4.44
C ALA A 49 4.01 -8.12 5.23
N ILE A 50 4.25 -9.41 5.00
CA ILE A 50 5.34 -10.19 5.59
C ILE A 50 6.19 -10.86 4.49
N PRO A 51 7.50 -11.08 4.73
CA PRO A 51 8.34 -11.80 3.80
C PRO A 51 7.83 -13.23 3.53
N SER A 52 7.83 -13.66 2.28
CA SER A 52 7.51 -15.04 1.87
C SER A 52 8.23 -15.41 0.58
N ALA A 53 9.09 -16.43 0.64
CA ALA A 53 9.96 -16.80 -0.48
C ALA A 53 9.22 -17.28 -1.74
N TYR A 54 7.99 -17.76 -1.60
CA TYR A 54 7.25 -18.42 -2.69
C TYR A 54 5.98 -17.68 -3.10
N ASN A 55 5.58 -16.65 -2.35
CA ASN A 55 4.35 -15.92 -2.63
C ASN A 55 4.62 -14.60 -3.34
N ASN A 56 3.60 -14.17 -4.06
CA ASN A 56 3.51 -12.83 -4.60
C ASN A 56 2.30 -12.17 -3.97
N LEU A 57 2.51 -11.00 -3.39
CA LEU A 57 1.44 -10.19 -2.87
C LEU A 57 0.80 -9.42 -4.02
N SER A 58 -0.44 -9.75 -4.35
CA SER A 58 -1.21 -9.03 -5.36
C SER A 58 -1.78 -7.72 -4.79
N GLY A 59 -1.80 -6.68 -5.61
CA GLY A 59 -2.31 -5.37 -5.21
C GLY A 59 -2.47 -4.43 -6.40
N LYS A 60 -2.57 -3.14 -6.11
CA LYS A 60 -2.70 -2.09 -7.12
C LYS A 60 -1.62 -1.03 -6.94
N CYS A 61 -1.01 -0.65 -8.05
CA CYS A 61 -0.11 0.50 -8.13
C CYS A 61 -0.92 1.76 -8.45
N LEU A 62 -0.93 2.71 -7.52
CA LEU A 62 -1.60 4.01 -7.63
C LEU A 62 -0.56 5.08 -7.96
N ALA A 63 -0.81 5.86 -9.01
CA ALA A 63 0.02 7.01 -9.36
C ALA A 63 -0.50 8.25 -8.62
N VAL A 64 0.34 8.83 -7.76
CA VAL A 64 -0.03 9.98 -6.93
C VAL A 64 1.01 11.10 -7.05
N SER A 65 0.59 12.32 -6.75
CA SER A 65 1.50 13.44 -6.53
C SER A 65 2.24 13.33 -5.19
N LYS A 66 3.28 14.15 -5.02
CA LYS A 66 4.02 14.19 -3.75
C LYS A 66 3.16 14.68 -2.58
N VAL A 67 2.19 15.57 -2.86
CA VAL A 67 1.27 16.09 -1.84
C VAL A 67 0.29 15.01 -1.41
N GLU A 68 -0.23 14.24 -2.35
CA GLU A 68 -1.12 13.10 -2.05
C GLU A 68 -0.38 11.99 -1.30
N LEU A 69 0.88 11.73 -1.66
CA LEU A 69 1.72 10.79 -0.92
C LEU A 69 1.86 11.18 0.57
N GLN A 70 2.03 12.47 0.88
CA GLN A 70 2.06 12.95 2.27
C GLN A 70 0.73 12.74 3.01
N LYS A 71 -0.40 12.81 2.30
CA LYS A 71 -1.71 12.50 2.90
C LYS A 71 -1.83 11.02 3.22
N VAL A 72 -1.28 10.15 2.37
CA VAL A 72 -1.23 8.70 2.65
C VAL A 72 -0.31 8.44 3.85
N ASP A 73 0.85 9.10 3.93
CA ASP A 73 1.73 9.00 5.10
C ASP A 73 0.98 9.39 6.39
N ALA A 74 0.16 10.45 6.36
CA ALA A 74 -0.65 10.86 7.51
C ALA A 74 -1.79 9.88 7.84
N TYR A 75 -2.39 9.25 6.83
CA TYR A 75 -3.46 8.25 7.01
C TYR A 75 -2.96 6.96 7.64
N GLU A 76 -1.85 6.43 7.13
CA GLU A 76 -1.20 5.21 7.65
C GLU A 76 -0.64 5.46 9.06
N GLY A 77 -0.23 6.70 9.33
CA GLY A 77 0.21 7.17 10.63
C GLY A 77 1.43 6.41 11.13
N SER A 78 1.54 6.27 12.45
CA SER A 78 2.69 5.60 13.09
C SER A 78 2.64 4.07 12.99
N ASN A 79 1.54 3.50 12.48
CA ASN A 79 1.35 2.05 12.44
C ASN A 79 2.11 1.40 11.27
N TYR A 80 2.46 2.18 10.24
CA TYR A 80 3.18 1.70 9.07
C TYR A 80 4.27 2.69 8.66
N ILE A 81 5.38 2.14 8.15
CA ILE A 81 6.48 2.89 7.55
C ILE A 81 6.49 2.67 6.05
N ARG A 82 6.87 3.70 5.31
CA ARG A 82 6.98 3.63 3.86
C ARG A 82 8.36 3.13 3.44
N VAL A 83 8.39 2.05 2.66
CA VAL A 83 9.60 1.43 2.10
C VAL A 83 9.48 1.41 0.58
N LYS A 84 10.58 1.60 -0.14
CA LYS A 84 10.58 1.57 -1.60
C LYS A 84 10.92 0.18 -2.10
N GLN A 85 10.06 -0.42 -2.90
CA GLN A 85 10.25 -1.77 -3.45
C GLN A 85 9.98 -1.78 -4.96
N ASN A 86 10.55 -2.78 -5.64
CA ASN A 86 10.28 -3.02 -7.05
C ASN A 86 9.17 -4.05 -7.20
N LEU A 87 8.14 -3.68 -7.96
CA LEU A 87 7.03 -4.57 -8.30
C LEU A 87 7.42 -5.53 -9.42
N ARG A 88 6.63 -6.58 -9.64
CA ARG A 88 6.85 -7.57 -10.70
C ARG A 88 6.81 -6.96 -12.10
N SER A 89 6.09 -5.87 -12.28
CA SER A 89 6.11 -5.09 -13.52
C SER A 89 7.43 -4.35 -13.80
N GLY A 90 8.35 -4.29 -12.84
CA GLY A 90 9.58 -3.49 -12.88
C GLY A 90 9.41 -2.05 -12.41
N ILE A 91 8.19 -1.64 -12.02
CA ILE A 91 7.92 -0.31 -11.48
C ILE A 91 8.42 -0.23 -10.03
N SER A 92 9.14 0.84 -9.71
CA SER A 92 9.52 1.16 -8.32
C SER A 92 8.37 1.90 -7.64
N ALA A 93 7.83 1.31 -6.58
CA ALA A 93 6.69 1.84 -5.84
C ALA A 93 6.96 1.84 -4.33
N TRP A 94 6.27 2.74 -3.65
CA TRP A 94 6.24 2.81 -2.20
C TRP A 94 5.24 1.80 -1.64
N ILE A 95 5.67 1.00 -0.68
CA ILE A 95 4.82 0.09 0.10
C ILE A 95 4.83 0.52 1.56
N TYR A 96 3.68 0.44 2.22
CA TYR A 96 3.57 0.65 3.66
C TYR A 96 3.69 -0.70 4.37
N VAL A 97 4.65 -0.83 5.26
CA VAL A 97 4.91 -2.05 6.04
C VAL A 97 4.93 -1.70 7.52
N ARG A 98 4.41 -2.59 8.36
CA ARG A 98 4.47 -2.36 9.81
C ARG A 98 5.91 -2.61 10.29
N PRO A 99 6.53 -1.67 11.03
CA PRO A 99 7.82 -1.93 11.68
C PRO A 99 7.66 -3.02 12.75
N GLU A 100 8.67 -3.87 12.91
CA GLU A 100 8.73 -4.90 13.97
C GLU A 100 8.77 -4.28 15.37
#